data_AF-A0A9D8A5D9-F1
#
_entry.id   AF-A0A9D8A5D9-F1
#
_cell.length_a   1.000
_cell.length_b   1.000
_cell.length_c   1.000
_cell.angle_alpha   90.00
_cell.angle_beta   90.00
_cell.angle_gamma   90.00
#
_symmetry.space_group_name_H-M   'P 1'
#
loop_
_entity.id
_entity.type
_entity.pdbx_description
1 polymer ?
#
loop_
_entity_poly.entity_id
_entity_poly.type
_entity_poly.pdbx_seq_one_letter_code
_entity_poly.pdbx_strand_id
1 'polypeptide(L)'
;MIKLIVWLMSVTVFCSFSAYADNAFVALVKQTEVTEKEVQDALTQLEKYKKIELKQNLSISPFHHQNEIDVDAKKKTKQPFCQVCHLEKPHQANQRNRSFLNMHTDYISCETCHLKTKNIKLDYHWLAFSFPNTGEMIYVANSPHYKVVKATASIIPRPGVRISPFMQGQPVLTFKDSDFSKDVEQKWKNLRTEEKAKLKAELHKPLNQKGVRCSGCHSEKESILNLELLGANVKESHGITSNTIANFFKRYKKDSDQFKMSDLLR
;
A
#
# COMPACT_ATOMS: atom_id res chain seq x y z
N MET A 1 -58.26 -15.45 40.11
CA MET A 1 -57.08 -16.29 39.82
C MET A 1 -56.75 -16.14 38.34
N ILE A 2 -55.55 -15.61 38.06
CA ILE A 2 -54.69 -15.99 36.92
C ILE A 2 -55.10 -15.50 35.50
N LYS A 3 -54.26 -14.56 34.99
CA LYS A 3 -53.83 -14.31 33.60
C LYS A 3 -54.77 -13.57 32.62
N LEU A 4 -54.30 -12.43 32.10
CA LEU A 4 -53.84 -12.22 30.71
C LEU A 4 -53.41 -10.74 30.57
N ILE A 5 -52.13 -10.39 30.78
CA ILE A 5 -51.10 -10.19 29.73
C ILE A 5 -51.57 -9.14 28.71
N VAL A 6 -51.46 -7.85 29.00
CA VAL A 6 -50.33 -6.97 28.60
C VAL A 6 -49.84 -7.27 27.19
N TRP A 7 -50.46 -6.65 26.19
CA TRP A 7 -49.93 -6.49 24.83
C TRP A 7 -49.68 -5.00 24.58
N LEU A 8 -48.68 -4.45 25.28
CA LEU A 8 -48.09 -3.18 24.89
C LEU A 8 -47.03 -3.54 23.83
N MET A 9 -47.39 -3.40 22.55
CA MET A 9 -46.42 -3.51 21.46
C MET A 9 -45.38 -2.39 21.62
N SER A 10 -44.28 -2.75 22.25
CA SER A 10 -43.02 -2.04 22.15
C SER A 10 -42.54 -2.18 20.71
N VAL A 11 -42.87 -1.20 19.88
CA VAL A 11 -42.22 -0.99 18.58
C VAL A 11 -40.81 -0.48 18.90
N THR A 12 -39.91 -1.41 19.19
CA THR A 12 -38.47 -1.15 19.15
C THR A 12 -38.10 -0.91 17.70
N VAL A 13 -38.06 0.37 17.32
CA VAL A 13 -37.32 0.82 16.15
C VAL A 13 -35.88 0.40 16.36
N PHE A 14 -35.50 -0.74 15.80
CA PHE A 14 -34.12 -1.07 15.51
C PHE A 14 -33.63 -0.03 14.50
N CYS A 15 -33.18 1.12 15.01
CA CYS A 15 -32.26 1.95 14.28
C CYS A 15 -31.00 1.10 14.09
N SER A 16 -30.95 0.37 12.98
CA SER A 16 -29.70 -0.09 12.39
C SER A 16 -28.92 1.17 12.03
N PHE A 17 -28.22 1.74 13.02
CA PHE A 17 -27.07 2.57 12.74
C PHE A 17 -26.08 1.65 12.04
N SER A 18 -26.17 1.57 10.72
CA SER A 18 -25.03 1.28 9.88
C SER A 18 -24.07 2.45 10.05
N ALA A 19 -23.41 2.52 11.21
CA ALA A 19 -22.17 3.24 11.33
C ALA A 19 -21.30 2.60 10.26
N TYR A 20 -21.11 3.32 9.14
CA TYR A 20 -20.09 2.98 8.18
C TYR A 20 -18.79 2.97 8.98
N ALA A 21 -18.38 1.79 9.43
CA ALA A 21 -17.13 1.64 10.15
C ALA A 21 -16.06 2.17 9.20
N ASP A 22 -15.35 3.19 9.65
CA ASP A 22 -14.24 3.76 8.89
C ASP A 22 -13.32 2.62 8.43
N ASN A 23 -12.75 2.75 7.24
CA ASN A 23 -11.70 1.84 6.81
C ASN A 23 -10.59 1.78 7.88
N ALA A 24 -10.02 0.60 8.11
CA ALA A 24 -9.04 0.39 9.18
C ALA A 24 -7.85 1.37 9.14
N PHE A 25 -7.39 1.77 7.95
CA PHE A 25 -6.35 2.81 7.84
C PHE A 25 -6.84 4.17 8.33
N VAL A 26 -8.06 4.56 7.98
CA VAL A 26 -8.68 5.82 8.43
C VAL A 26 -8.88 5.81 9.95
N ALA A 27 -9.30 4.69 10.52
CA ALA A 27 -9.42 4.54 11.97
C ALA A 27 -8.05 4.72 12.67
N LEU A 28 -6.97 4.14 12.12
CA LEU A 28 -5.62 4.33 12.66
C LEU A 28 -5.18 5.81 12.62
N VAL A 29 -5.46 6.52 11.54
CA VAL A 29 -5.16 7.97 11.44
C VAL A 29 -5.98 8.77 12.45
N LYS A 30 -7.29 8.52 12.58
CA LYS A 30 -8.18 9.27 13.48
C LYS A 30 -7.84 9.07 14.97
N GLN A 31 -7.33 7.90 15.34
CA GLN A 31 -6.95 7.57 16.73
C GLN A 31 -5.53 8.01 17.08
N THR A 32 -4.82 8.62 16.12
CA THR A 32 -3.43 8.99 16.31
C THR A 32 -3.29 10.36 16.96
N GLU A 33 -2.48 10.41 18.01
CA GLU A 33 -1.97 11.67 18.57
C GLU A 33 -0.54 11.93 18.08
N VAL A 34 -0.31 13.17 17.63
CA VAL A 34 1.00 13.63 17.16
C VAL A 34 1.66 14.53 18.19
N THR A 35 2.96 14.36 18.36
CA THR A 35 3.77 15.19 19.25
C THR A 35 4.20 16.48 18.53
N GLU A 36 4.53 17.53 19.30
CA GLU A 36 5.05 18.78 18.75
C GLU A 36 6.31 18.56 17.89
N LYS A 37 7.20 17.66 18.33
CA LYS A 37 8.39 17.26 17.57
C LYS A 37 8.02 16.70 16.18
N GLU A 38 7.01 15.85 16.10
CA GLU A 38 6.57 15.24 14.83
C GLU A 38 5.95 16.28 13.89
N VAL A 39 5.23 17.27 14.44
CA VAL A 39 4.72 18.41 13.66
C VAL A 39 5.88 19.27 13.16
N GLN A 40 6.88 19.56 13.99
CA GLN A 40 8.05 20.35 13.59
C GLN A 40 8.91 19.64 12.52
N ASP A 41 9.06 18.32 12.63
CA ASP A 41 9.72 17.50 11.61
C ASP A 41 8.94 17.54 10.29
N ALA A 42 7.61 17.50 10.34
CA ALA A 42 6.75 17.63 9.17
C ALA A 42 6.83 19.04 8.54
N LEU A 43 6.88 20.08 9.35
CA LEU A 43 7.04 21.48 8.91
C LEU A 43 8.38 21.65 8.17
N THR A 44 9.46 21.16 8.76
CA THR A 44 10.81 21.17 8.15
C THR A 44 10.82 20.45 6.79
N GLN A 45 10.07 19.36 6.65
CA GLN A 45 9.95 18.65 5.37
C GLN A 45 9.17 19.44 4.33
N LEU A 46 8.13 20.18 4.73
CA LEU A 46 7.34 21.01 3.83
C LEU A 46 8.14 22.21 3.32
N GLU A 47 8.93 22.86 4.18
CA GLU A 47 9.80 23.97 3.78
C GLU A 47 10.90 23.54 2.80
N LYS A 48 11.44 22.33 2.99
CA LYS A 48 12.48 21.76 2.11
C LYS A 48 11.90 21.12 0.85
N TYR A 49 10.58 20.98 0.75
CA TYR A 49 9.95 20.33 -0.38
C TYR A 49 10.17 21.14 -1.66
N LYS A 50 10.69 20.48 -2.68
CA LYS A 50 10.81 21.03 -4.03
C LYS A 50 9.90 20.25 -4.95
N LYS A 51 8.92 20.93 -5.52
CA LYS A 51 8.06 20.34 -6.54
C LYS A 51 8.93 19.95 -7.73
N ILE A 52 8.86 18.69 -8.13
CA ILE A 52 9.53 18.19 -9.32
C ILE A 52 8.63 18.54 -10.50
N GLU A 53 9.09 19.44 -11.36
CA GLU A 53 8.41 19.76 -12.63
C GLU A 53 9.21 19.14 -13.77
N LEU A 54 8.56 18.30 -14.57
CA LEU A 54 9.17 17.75 -15.77
C LEU A 54 9.26 18.87 -16.81
N LYS A 55 10.48 19.34 -17.08
CA LYS A 55 10.72 20.44 -18.02
C LYS A 55 10.29 20.13 -19.46
N GLN A 56 10.34 18.86 -19.85
CA GLN A 56 9.91 18.40 -21.17
C GLN A 56 9.56 16.91 -21.12
N ASN A 57 8.59 16.49 -21.92
CA ASN A 57 8.35 15.08 -22.16
C ASN A 57 9.45 14.56 -23.09
N LEU A 58 10.40 13.81 -22.53
CA LEU A 58 11.48 13.18 -23.28
C LEU A 58 10.95 11.92 -23.98
N SER A 59 10.11 12.11 -24.99
CA SER A 59 9.77 11.02 -25.91
C SER A 59 10.66 11.10 -27.14
N ILE A 60 11.50 10.08 -27.33
CA ILE A 60 12.43 9.98 -28.45
C ILE A 60 12.17 8.64 -29.14
N SER A 61 11.42 8.68 -30.24
CA SER A 61 11.19 7.52 -31.10
C SER A 61 12.52 6.96 -31.64
N PRO A 62 12.67 5.63 -31.81
CA PRO A 62 11.69 4.56 -31.55
C PRO A 62 11.84 3.89 -30.18
N PHE A 63 12.83 4.29 -29.38
CA PHE A 63 13.23 3.54 -28.17
C PHE A 63 12.70 4.15 -26.86
N HIS A 64 12.38 5.44 -26.84
CA HIS A 64 11.89 6.17 -25.66
C HIS A 64 10.45 6.63 -25.89
N HIS A 65 9.57 5.70 -26.25
CA HIS A 65 8.14 5.93 -26.10
C HIS A 65 7.85 5.90 -24.60
N GLN A 66 7.42 7.03 -24.04
CA GLN A 66 6.50 6.90 -22.91
C GLN A 66 5.27 6.27 -23.53
N ASN A 67 4.99 5.00 -23.22
CA ASN A 67 3.69 4.42 -23.53
C ASN A 67 2.69 5.46 -23.04
N GLU A 68 1.93 6.07 -23.96
CA GLU A 68 0.75 6.82 -23.58
C GLU A 68 -0.02 5.85 -22.73
N ILE A 69 -0.01 6.09 -21.42
CA ILE A 69 -0.56 5.14 -20.47
C ILE A 69 -1.99 5.00 -20.92
N ASP A 70 -2.36 3.81 -21.38
CA ASP A 70 -3.68 3.52 -21.92
C ASP A 70 -4.68 4.18 -20.97
N VAL A 71 -5.25 5.28 -21.44
CA VAL A 71 -6.05 6.19 -20.61
C VAL A 71 -7.24 5.40 -20.06
N ASP A 72 -7.67 4.37 -20.81
CA ASP A 72 -8.72 3.46 -20.40
C ASP A 72 -8.24 2.43 -19.38
N ALA A 73 -7.00 1.94 -19.46
CA ALA A 73 -6.39 1.12 -18.41
C ALA A 73 -6.21 1.90 -17.08
N LYS A 74 -5.85 3.19 -17.16
CA LYS A 74 -5.76 4.08 -15.99
C LYS A 74 -7.13 4.40 -15.40
N LYS A 75 -8.15 4.66 -16.24
CA LYS A 75 -9.55 4.84 -15.79
C LYS A 75 -10.11 3.58 -15.13
N LYS A 76 -9.69 2.40 -15.57
CA LYS A 76 -10.12 1.10 -15.02
C LYS A 76 -9.38 0.68 -13.76
N THR A 77 -8.39 1.43 -13.30
CA THR A 77 -7.56 1.07 -12.13
C THR A 77 -7.58 2.19 -11.09
N LYS A 78 -8.17 1.91 -9.93
CA LYS A 78 -8.11 2.84 -8.79
C LYS A 78 -6.66 3.01 -8.33
N GLN A 79 -6.36 4.20 -7.84
CA GLN A 79 -5.05 4.53 -7.28
C GLN A 79 -5.11 4.54 -5.75
N PRO A 80 -4.01 4.18 -5.06
CA PRO A 80 -3.95 4.26 -3.61
C PRO A 80 -4.00 5.72 -3.16
N PHE A 81 -4.53 5.97 -1.97
CA PHE A 81 -4.60 7.29 -1.36
C PHE A 81 -3.25 8.00 -1.28
N CYS A 82 -2.15 7.25 -1.09
CA CYS A 82 -0.81 7.83 -1.06
C CYS A 82 -0.50 8.68 -2.32
N GLN A 83 -1.09 8.35 -3.47
CA GLN A 83 -0.95 9.10 -4.72
C GLN A 83 -1.84 10.36 -4.83
N VAL A 84 -2.49 10.77 -3.75
CA VAL A 84 -3.00 12.14 -3.60
C VAL A 84 -1.80 13.11 -3.51
N CYS A 85 -0.76 12.73 -2.75
CA CYS A 85 0.40 13.60 -2.49
C CYS A 85 1.72 13.08 -3.08
N HIS A 86 1.86 11.76 -3.27
CA HIS A 86 3.08 11.14 -3.77
C HIS A 86 2.99 10.77 -5.26
N LEU A 87 4.14 10.71 -5.92
CA LEU A 87 4.25 10.21 -7.30
C LEU A 87 3.98 8.70 -7.36
N GLU A 88 3.59 8.23 -8.55
CA GLU A 88 3.39 6.80 -8.84
C GLU A 88 4.66 5.96 -8.56
N LYS A 89 5.84 6.55 -8.80
CA LYS A 89 7.16 6.00 -8.50
C LYS A 89 7.83 6.86 -7.40
N PRO A 90 7.45 6.68 -6.11
CA PRO A 90 7.78 7.61 -5.03
C PRO A 90 9.20 7.46 -4.48
N HIS A 91 9.89 6.35 -4.75
CA HIS A 91 11.23 6.12 -4.22
C HIS A 91 12.24 6.85 -5.09
N GLN A 92 12.73 8.02 -4.65
CA GLN A 92 13.68 8.83 -5.41
C GLN A 92 15.02 9.04 -4.70
N ALA A 93 15.05 8.97 -3.37
CA ALA A 93 16.20 9.33 -2.57
C ALA A 93 17.37 8.33 -2.68
N ASN A 94 17.08 7.03 -2.57
CA ASN A 94 18.10 5.99 -2.62
C ASN A 94 18.26 5.46 -4.05
N GLN A 95 19.23 6.00 -4.79
CA GLN A 95 19.50 5.61 -6.18
C GLN A 95 19.75 4.11 -6.35
N ARG A 96 20.30 3.47 -5.32
CA ARG A 96 20.78 2.08 -5.35
C ARG A 96 19.64 1.07 -5.49
N ASN A 97 18.53 1.29 -4.78
CA ASN A 97 17.40 0.35 -4.76
C ASN A 97 16.12 0.97 -5.33
N ARG A 98 16.15 2.26 -5.71
CA ARG A 98 15.04 3.00 -6.31
C ARG A 98 14.30 2.20 -7.37
N SER A 99 15.01 1.65 -8.35
CA SER A 99 14.36 0.95 -9.47
C SER A 99 13.61 -0.29 -8.99
N PHE A 100 14.21 -1.05 -8.07
CA PHE A 100 13.56 -2.21 -7.47
C PHE A 100 12.36 -1.81 -6.63
N LEU A 101 12.48 -0.83 -5.73
CA LEU A 101 11.36 -0.38 -4.89
C LEU A 101 10.22 0.22 -5.72
N ASN A 102 10.53 0.99 -6.76
CA ASN A 102 9.52 1.54 -7.68
C ASN A 102 8.87 0.47 -8.56
N MET A 103 9.53 -0.66 -8.81
CA MET A 103 8.88 -1.81 -9.47
C MET A 103 7.87 -2.48 -8.54
N HIS A 104 8.14 -2.54 -7.22
CA HIS A 104 7.22 -3.16 -6.27
C HIS A 104 5.88 -2.40 -6.18
N THR A 105 5.82 -1.10 -6.48
CA THR A 105 4.57 -0.33 -6.40
C THR A 105 3.50 -0.81 -7.39
N ASP A 106 3.87 -1.61 -8.39
CA ASP A 106 2.92 -2.21 -9.34
C ASP A 106 2.22 -3.44 -8.75
N TYR A 107 2.84 -4.12 -7.77
CA TYR A 107 2.39 -5.42 -7.23
C TYR A 107 2.18 -5.42 -5.71
N ILE A 108 2.60 -4.38 -5.00
CA ILE A 108 2.55 -4.28 -3.55
C ILE A 108 1.99 -2.90 -3.16
N SER A 109 1.01 -2.88 -2.26
CA SER A 109 0.47 -1.63 -1.71
C SER A 109 1.50 -0.91 -0.84
N CYS A 110 1.42 0.42 -0.77
CA CYS A 110 2.34 1.22 0.04
C CYS A 110 2.31 0.77 1.51
N GLU A 111 1.12 0.46 2.00
CA GLU A 111 0.81 0.06 3.37
C GLU A 111 1.43 -1.30 3.70
N THR A 112 1.59 -2.22 2.75
CA THR A 112 2.29 -3.49 2.98
C THR A 112 3.71 -3.27 3.48
N CYS A 113 4.41 -2.27 2.94
CA CYS A 113 5.78 -1.97 3.32
C CYS A 113 5.84 -0.95 4.46
N HIS A 114 4.97 0.06 4.45
CA HIS A 114 5.10 1.22 5.32
C HIS A 114 4.25 1.16 6.59
N LEU A 115 3.22 0.33 6.69
CA LEU A 115 2.38 0.30 7.90
C LEU A 115 3.16 -0.19 9.12
N LYS A 116 2.98 0.44 10.28
CA LYS A 116 3.55 -0.03 11.55
C LYS A 116 2.77 -1.24 12.06
N THR A 117 3.43 -2.38 12.14
CA THR A 117 2.79 -3.67 12.47
C THR A 117 2.99 -4.12 13.92
N LYS A 118 3.79 -3.39 14.73
CA LYS A 118 4.26 -3.86 16.05
C LYS A 118 3.14 -4.29 17.01
N ASN A 119 1.94 -3.72 16.88
CA ASN A 119 0.81 -3.98 17.78
C ASN A 119 -0.46 -4.42 17.02
N ILE A 120 -0.34 -4.82 15.76
CA ILE A 120 -1.50 -5.12 14.90
C ILE A 120 -1.22 -6.42 14.16
N LYS A 121 -2.11 -7.40 14.33
CA LYS A 121 -2.06 -8.62 13.53
C LYS A 121 -2.64 -8.32 12.14
N LEU A 122 -1.82 -8.54 11.12
CA LEU A 122 -2.20 -8.33 9.72
C LEU A 122 -2.04 -9.63 8.95
N ASP A 123 -2.98 -9.86 8.06
CA ASP A 123 -2.87 -10.86 6.99
C ASP A 123 -2.56 -10.13 5.68
N TYR A 124 -1.92 -10.79 4.72
CA TYR A 124 -1.57 -10.19 3.44
C TYR A 124 -2.20 -10.97 2.30
N HIS A 125 -3.00 -10.30 1.48
CA HIS A 125 -3.70 -10.91 0.36
C HIS A 125 -3.60 -10.04 -0.89
N TRP A 126 -3.89 -10.65 -2.03
CA TRP A 126 -4.10 -9.92 -3.27
C TRP A 126 -5.38 -9.08 -3.16
N LEU A 127 -5.26 -7.77 -3.37
CA LEU A 127 -6.37 -6.83 -3.46
C LEU A 127 -6.51 -6.36 -4.91
N ALA A 128 -7.73 -6.31 -5.41
CA ALA A 128 -8.01 -5.80 -6.74
C ALA A 128 -8.01 -4.26 -6.77
N PHE A 129 -7.18 -3.68 -7.63
CA PHE A 129 -7.18 -2.25 -7.93
C PHE A 129 -7.94 -1.96 -9.24
N SER A 130 -8.13 -2.96 -10.09
CA SER A 130 -8.82 -2.86 -11.37
C SER A 130 -10.28 -3.36 -11.33
N PHE A 131 -11.13 -2.78 -12.19
CA PHE A 131 -12.52 -3.21 -12.39
C PHE A 131 -12.62 -4.65 -12.94
N PRO A 132 -13.74 -5.37 -12.70
CA PRO A 132 -14.95 -4.92 -12.01
C PRO A 132 -14.91 -5.02 -10.48
N ASN A 133 -13.96 -5.78 -9.92
CA ASN A 133 -13.94 -6.13 -8.49
C ASN A 133 -13.06 -5.20 -7.65
N THR A 134 -12.96 -3.92 -7.98
CA THR A 134 -12.02 -3.03 -7.28
C THR A 134 -12.34 -2.95 -5.78
N GLY A 135 -11.32 -3.12 -4.94
CA GLY A 135 -11.46 -3.14 -3.48
C GLY A 135 -11.77 -4.52 -2.90
N GLU A 136 -11.99 -5.54 -3.73
CA GLU A 136 -12.23 -6.91 -3.28
C GLU A 136 -10.91 -7.68 -3.07
N MET A 137 -10.88 -8.49 -2.01
CA MET A 137 -9.85 -9.49 -1.78
C MET A 137 -9.97 -10.60 -2.83
N ILE A 138 -8.83 -11.02 -3.38
CA ILE A 138 -8.75 -12.13 -4.32
C ILE A 138 -8.24 -13.38 -3.59
N TYR A 139 -9.13 -14.36 -3.44
CA TYR A 139 -8.76 -15.70 -3.00
C TYR A 139 -8.16 -16.48 -4.17
N VAL A 140 -6.87 -16.83 -4.09
CA VAL A 140 -6.14 -17.45 -5.19
C VAL A 140 -6.79 -18.75 -5.66
N ALA A 141 -7.26 -19.59 -4.74
CA ALA A 141 -7.96 -20.85 -5.06
C ALA A 141 -9.20 -20.67 -5.96
N ASN A 142 -9.82 -19.48 -5.91
CA ASN A 142 -11.04 -19.15 -6.62
C ASN A 142 -10.80 -18.25 -7.84
N SER A 143 -9.55 -17.83 -8.12
CA SER A 143 -9.26 -16.99 -9.27
C SER A 143 -9.40 -17.79 -10.58
N PRO A 144 -10.27 -17.39 -11.53
CA PRO A 144 -10.41 -18.06 -12.83
C PRO A 144 -9.09 -18.13 -13.60
N HIS A 145 -8.27 -17.11 -13.44
CA HIS A 145 -6.95 -17.01 -14.07
C HIS A 145 -5.96 -17.98 -13.44
N TYR A 146 -6.03 -18.27 -12.13
CA TYR A 146 -5.15 -19.24 -11.48
C TYR A 146 -5.36 -20.68 -12.01
N LYS A 147 -6.61 -21.04 -12.33
CA LYS A 147 -6.94 -22.38 -12.87
C LYS A 147 -6.42 -22.59 -14.30
N VAL A 148 -6.33 -21.52 -15.09
CA VAL A 148 -5.80 -21.55 -16.47
C VAL A 148 -4.28 -21.41 -16.50
N VAL A 149 -3.71 -20.70 -15.52
CA VAL A 149 -2.28 -20.34 -15.44
C VAL A 149 -1.45 -21.34 -14.61
N LYS A 150 -1.96 -22.55 -14.31
CA LYS A 150 -1.13 -23.67 -13.81
C LYS A 150 0.09 -23.99 -14.71
N ALA A 151 0.17 -23.40 -15.89
CA ALA A 151 1.27 -23.50 -16.85
C ALA A 151 2.26 -22.31 -16.89
N THR A 152 2.12 -21.22 -16.11
CA THR A 152 3.10 -20.10 -16.16
C THR A 152 3.71 -19.71 -14.81
N ALA A 153 4.91 -19.14 -14.88
CA ALA A 153 5.84 -18.90 -13.78
C ALA A 153 5.51 -17.69 -12.88
N SER A 154 4.24 -17.29 -12.74
CA SER A 154 3.85 -16.11 -11.99
C SER A 154 2.76 -16.40 -10.95
N ILE A 155 3.00 -15.95 -9.72
CA ILE A 155 2.04 -16.01 -8.62
C ILE A 155 0.97 -14.92 -8.69
N ILE A 156 1.06 -13.99 -9.66
CA ILE A 156 0.13 -12.89 -9.81
C ILE A 156 -1.19 -13.44 -10.36
N PRO A 157 -2.31 -13.38 -9.61
CA PRO A 157 -3.53 -14.07 -10.01
C PRO A 157 -4.21 -13.42 -11.21
N ARG A 158 -4.03 -12.12 -11.47
CA ARG A 158 -4.50 -11.40 -12.67
C ARG A 158 -3.88 -9.98 -12.71
N PRO A 159 -3.92 -9.26 -13.84
CA PRO A 159 -3.46 -7.87 -13.91
C PRO A 159 -4.22 -6.92 -12.96
N GLY A 160 -3.53 -5.90 -12.43
CA GLY A 160 -4.15 -4.86 -11.60
C GLY A 160 -4.48 -5.28 -10.17
N VAL A 161 -3.78 -6.28 -9.64
CA VAL A 161 -3.87 -6.70 -8.22
C VAL A 161 -2.57 -6.36 -7.49
N ARG A 162 -2.69 -6.07 -6.19
CA ARG A 162 -1.53 -5.78 -5.34
C ARG A 162 -1.63 -6.49 -4.00
N ILE A 163 -0.51 -7.02 -3.51
CA ILE A 163 -0.40 -7.56 -2.14
C ILE A 163 -0.65 -6.40 -1.18
N SER A 164 -1.67 -6.53 -0.36
CA SER A 164 -2.15 -5.48 0.56
C SER A 164 -2.38 -6.06 1.96
N PRO A 165 -2.19 -5.26 3.03
CA PRO A 165 -2.49 -5.69 4.39
C PRO A 165 -4.00 -5.72 4.62
N PHE A 166 -4.44 -6.70 5.39
CA PHE A 166 -5.81 -6.89 5.85
C PHE A 166 -5.84 -7.02 7.37
N MET A 167 -6.87 -6.47 7.97
CA MET A 167 -7.17 -6.56 9.40
C MET A 167 -8.62 -6.99 9.54
N GLN A 168 -8.86 -8.13 10.19
CA GLN A 168 -10.22 -8.67 10.35
C GLN A 168 -10.98 -8.80 9.01
N GLY A 169 -10.27 -9.21 7.96
CA GLY A 169 -10.83 -9.39 6.61
C GLY A 169 -11.04 -8.10 5.81
N GLN A 170 -10.74 -6.92 6.36
CA GLN A 170 -10.86 -5.64 5.67
C GLN A 170 -9.49 -5.08 5.25
N PRO A 171 -9.35 -4.49 4.06
CA PRO A 171 -8.08 -3.93 3.61
C PRO A 171 -7.69 -2.72 4.45
N VAL A 172 -6.42 -2.65 4.88
CA VAL A 172 -5.87 -1.54 5.66
C VAL A 172 -5.24 -0.50 4.74
N LEU A 173 -6.04 0.02 3.82
CA LEU A 173 -5.69 1.11 2.92
C LEU A 173 -6.94 1.83 2.45
N THR A 174 -6.76 3.00 1.87
CA THR A 174 -7.86 3.71 1.21
C THR A 174 -7.48 4.09 -0.22
N PHE A 175 -8.49 4.21 -1.09
CA PHE A 175 -8.31 4.60 -2.48
C PHE A 175 -8.44 6.11 -2.63
N LYS A 176 -7.76 6.66 -3.63
CA LYS A 176 -7.70 8.10 -3.95
C LYS A 176 -9.06 8.77 -4.15
N ASP A 177 -10.09 8.02 -4.56
CA ASP A 177 -11.45 8.50 -4.82
C ASP A 177 -12.41 8.37 -3.62
N SER A 178 -11.94 7.84 -2.49
CA SER A 178 -12.73 7.77 -1.26
C SER A 178 -13.04 9.15 -0.68
N ASP A 179 -14.10 9.25 0.12
CA ASP A 179 -14.49 10.52 0.75
C ASP A 179 -13.41 11.04 1.71
N PHE A 180 -12.74 10.14 2.43
CA PHE A 180 -11.56 10.48 3.22
C PHE A 180 -10.46 11.13 2.37
N SER A 181 -10.19 10.59 1.18
CA SER A 181 -9.14 11.13 0.31
C SER A 181 -9.50 12.51 -0.24
N LYS A 182 -10.76 12.71 -0.62
CA LYS A 182 -11.28 14.00 -1.08
C LYS A 182 -11.22 15.05 0.03
N ASP A 183 -11.62 14.70 1.25
CA ASP A 183 -11.54 15.57 2.42
C ASP A 183 -10.09 15.99 2.72
N VAL A 184 -9.16 15.02 2.74
CA VAL A 184 -7.73 15.31 2.93
C VAL A 184 -7.20 16.21 1.82
N GLU A 185 -7.54 15.94 0.55
CA GLU A 185 -7.09 16.76 -0.57
C GLU A 185 -7.62 18.20 -0.47
N GLN A 186 -8.89 18.37 -0.11
CA GLN A 186 -9.52 19.68 0.07
C GLN A 186 -8.88 20.45 1.24
N LYS A 187 -8.70 19.79 2.40
CA LYS A 187 -7.97 20.36 3.54
C LYS A 187 -6.56 20.78 3.12
N TRP A 188 -5.82 19.91 2.44
CA TRP A 188 -4.46 20.20 2.00
C TRP A 188 -4.35 21.45 1.11
N LYS A 189 -5.36 21.73 0.28
CA LYS A 189 -5.41 22.93 -0.57
C LYS A 189 -5.63 24.21 0.26
N ASN A 190 -6.46 24.13 1.31
CA ASN A 190 -6.96 25.31 2.02
C ASN A 190 -6.23 25.63 3.33
N LEU A 191 -5.56 24.65 3.94
CA LEU A 191 -4.87 24.82 5.23
C LEU A 191 -3.61 25.68 5.10
N ARG A 192 -3.20 26.32 6.21
CA ARG A 192 -1.90 27.01 6.33
C ARG A 192 -0.78 25.98 6.50
N THR A 193 0.48 26.42 6.35
CA THR A 193 1.64 25.51 6.37
C THR A 193 1.76 24.73 7.67
N GLU A 194 1.50 25.37 8.81
CA GLU A 194 1.55 24.76 10.15
C GLU A 194 0.46 23.69 10.31
N GLU A 195 -0.74 23.96 9.81
CA GLU A 195 -1.86 23.02 9.83
C GLU A 195 -1.63 21.85 8.86
N LYS A 196 -1.01 22.10 7.69
CA LYS A 196 -0.55 21.05 6.78
C LYS A 196 0.53 20.18 7.43
N ALA A 197 1.43 20.77 8.21
CA ALA A 197 2.44 20.02 8.94
C ALA A 197 1.78 19.06 9.95
N LYS A 198 0.79 19.54 10.70
CA LYS A 198 0.00 18.70 11.61
C LYS A 198 -0.74 17.57 10.87
N LEU A 199 -1.50 17.91 9.83
CA LEU A 199 -2.20 16.91 9.01
C LEU A 199 -1.23 15.87 8.40
N LYS A 200 -0.08 16.32 7.90
CA LYS A 200 0.98 15.44 7.40
C LYS A 200 1.49 14.51 8.50
N ALA A 201 1.76 15.02 9.70
CA ALA A 201 2.21 14.21 10.82
C ALA A 201 1.17 13.13 11.18
N GLU A 202 -0.11 13.49 11.26
CA GLU A 202 -1.21 12.57 11.57
C GLU A 202 -1.30 11.44 10.53
N LEU A 203 -1.30 11.79 9.23
CA LEU A 203 -1.37 10.82 8.14
C LEU A 203 -0.18 9.84 8.10
N HIS A 204 1.01 10.28 8.50
CA HIS A 204 2.24 9.47 8.41
C HIS A 204 2.59 8.75 9.71
N LYS A 205 2.00 9.12 10.84
CA LYS A 205 2.31 8.53 12.14
C LYS A 205 1.97 7.03 12.26
N PRO A 206 0.91 6.46 11.64
CA PRO A 206 0.76 4.99 11.57
C PRO A 206 1.76 4.31 10.63
N LEU A 207 2.60 5.08 9.92
CA LEU A 207 3.55 4.59 8.93
C LEU A 207 5.01 4.70 9.40
N ASN A 208 5.86 3.85 8.85
CA ASN A 208 7.31 3.85 8.95
C ASN A 208 7.91 4.49 7.71
N GLN A 209 8.78 5.49 7.88
CA GLN A 209 9.37 6.22 6.74
C GLN A 209 10.15 5.33 5.78
N LYS A 210 10.91 4.35 6.28
CA LYS A 210 11.77 3.47 5.46
C LYS A 210 11.06 2.21 4.93
N GLY A 211 9.87 1.90 5.47
CA GLY A 211 9.19 0.64 5.26
C GLY A 211 9.97 -0.59 5.75
N VAL A 212 9.43 -1.77 5.47
CA VAL A 212 10.09 -3.05 5.73
C VAL A 212 11.32 -3.22 4.84
N ARG A 213 12.33 -3.94 5.35
CA ARG A 213 13.54 -4.28 4.58
C ARG A 213 13.22 -5.40 3.59
N CYS A 214 14.10 -5.59 2.60
CA CYS A 214 13.99 -6.71 1.65
C CYS A 214 13.84 -8.06 2.36
N SER A 215 14.57 -8.29 3.47
CA SER A 215 14.46 -9.53 4.25
C SER A 215 13.12 -9.72 4.95
N GLY A 216 12.31 -8.66 5.09
CA GLY A 216 10.95 -8.75 5.62
C GLY A 216 9.99 -9.46 4.66
N CYS A 217 10.34 -9.66 3.39
CA CYS A 217 9.51 -10.41 2.42
C CYS A 217 10.31 -11.52 1.71
N HIS A 218 11.62 -11.33 1.51
CA HIS A 218 12.51 -12.25 0.82
C HIS A 218 13.39 -13.02 1.83
N SER A 219 12.76 -13.71 2.78
CA SER A 219 13.45 -14.50 3.80
C SER A 219 12.56 -15.64 4.26
N GLU A 220 13.12 -16.84 4.40
CA GLU A 220 12.36 -17.98 4.94
C GLU A 220 11.99 -17.81 6.41
N LYS A 221 12.77 -17.02 7.17
CA LYS A 221 12.61 -16.89 8.64
C LYS A 221 11.90 -15.61 9.08
N GLU A 222 12.01 -14.56 8.28
CA GLU A 222 11.58 -13.20 8.66
C GLU A 222 10.44 -12.67 7.77
N SER A 223 9.95 -13.47 6.81
CA SER A 223 8.91 -13.02 5.90
C SER A 223 7.61 -12.69 6.63
N ILE A 224 7.08 -11.50 6.39
CA ILE A 224 5.74 -11.08 6.80
C ILE A 224 4.67 -11.68 5.87
N LEU A 225 5.07 -12.16 4.70
CA LEU A 225 4.17 -12.71 3.68
C LEU A 225 4.06 -14.22 3.84
N ASN A 226 2.82 -14.72 3.90
CA ASN A 226 2.52 -16.12 3.67
C ASN A 226 2.41 -16.35 2.15
N LEU A 227 3.50 -16.82 1.54
CA LEU A 227 3.58 -16.99 0.08
C LEU A 227 2.63 -18.08 -0.45
N GLU A 228 2.37 -19.12 0.35
CA GLU A 228 1.41 -20.17 0.01
C GLU A 228 -0.01 -19.59 -0.09
N LEU A 229 -0.43 -18.77 0.87
CA LEU A 229 -1.69 -18.04 0.82
C LEU A 229 -1.79 -17.09 -0.39
N LEU A 230 -0.66 -16.58 -0.86
CA LEU A 230 -0.55 -15.76 -2.05
C LEU A 230 -0.48 -16.57 -3.35
N GLY A 231 -0.52 -17.91 -3.28
CA GLY A 231 -0.59 -18.79 -4.44
C GLY A 231 0.73 -19.42 -4.87
N ALA A 232 1.83 -19.15 -4.17
CA ALA A 232 3.13 -19.69 -4.50
C ALA A 232 3.22 -21.18 -4.13
N ASN A 233 3.68 -22.00 -5.06
CA ASN A 233 4.12 -23.36 -4.75
C ASN A 233 5.48 -23.36 -4.04
N VAL A 234 5.98 -24.54 -3.63
CA VAL A 234 7.26 -24.67 -2.91
C VAL A 234 8.44 -24.08 -3.70
N LYS A 235 8.50 -24.33 -5.01
CA LYS A 235 9.58 -23.83 -5.89
C LYS A 235 9.53 -22.32 -6.03
N GLU A 236 8.35 -21.75 -6.20
CA GLU A 236 8.14 -20.29 -6.29
C GLU A 236 8.44 -19.60 -4.97
N SER A 237 7.96 -20.18 -3.86
CA SER A 237 8.23 -19.68 -2.52
C SER A 237 9.73 -19.62 -2.25
N HIS A 238 10.45 -20.70 -2.56
CA HIS A 238 11.90 -20.73 -2.46
C HIS A 238 12.56 -19.70 -3.38
N GLY A 239 12.13 -19.56 -4.63
CA GLY A 239 12.67 -18.55 -5.55
C GLY A 239 12.47 -17.10 -5.06
N ILE A 240 11.35 -16.83 -4.38
CA ILE A 240 11.07 -15.52 -3.79
C ILE A 240 11.93 -15.31 -2.53
N THR A 241 12.00 -16.27 -1.62
CA THR A 241 12.74 -16.13 -0.36
C THR A 241 14.25 -16.20 -0.53
N SER A 242 14.74 -16.88 -1.56
CA SER A 242 16.18 -17.01 -1.86
C SER A 242 16.70 -15.99 -2.90
N ASN A 243 15.87 -15.00 -3.26
CA ASN A 243 16.17 -14.07 -4.34
C ASN A 243 17.56 -13.40 -4.20
N THR A 244 18.42 -13.58 -5.22
CA THR A 244 19.82 -13.11 -5.21
C THR A 244 19.93 -11.60 -5.01
N ILE A 245 19.03 -10.82 -5.61
CA ILE A 245 19.05 -9.36 -5.52
C ILE A 245 18.68 -8.90 -4.10
N ALA A 246 17.66 -9.51 -3.50
CA ALA A 246 17.28 -9.22 -2.12
C ALA A 246 18.41 -9.59 -1.14
N ASN A 247 19.03 -10.75 -1.34
CA ASN A 247 20.17 -11.22 -0.56
C ASN A 247 21.39 -10.32 -0.72
N PHE A 248 21.65 -9.83 -1.94
CA PHE A 248 22.69 -8.84 -2.22
C PHE A 248 22.47 -7.58 -1.38
N PHE A 249 21.26 -6.99 -1.41
CA PHE A 249 20.97 -5.77 -0.65
C PHE A 249 20.98 -5.99 0.86
N LYS A 250 20.67 -7.20 1.37
CA LYS A 250 20.77 -7.53 2.80
C LYS A 250 22.17 -7.31 3.37
N ARG A 251 23.22 -7.43 2.53
CA ARG A 251 24.62 -7.27 2.94
C ARG A 251 24.99 -5.82 3.26
N TYR A 252 24.22 -4.85 2.78
CA TYR A 252 24.51 -3.42 2.95
C TYR A 252 23.60 -2.81 4.01
N LYS A 253 24.22 -2.23 5.04
CA LYS A 253 23.49 -1.75 6.23
C LYS A 253 23.17 -0.26 6.15
N LYS A 254 23.95 0.51 5.39
CA LYS A 254 23.78 1.96 5.24
C LYS A 254 23.54 2.33 3.78
N ASP A 255 22.68 3.33 3.58
CA ASP A 255 22.39 3.87 2.25
C ASP A 255 23.65 4.47 1.57
N SER A 256 24.66 4.84 2.37
CA SER A 256 25.97 5.34 1.92
C SER A 256 26.97 4.27 1.49
N ASP A 257 26.72 2.98 1.74
CA ASP A 257 27.70 1.93 1.42
C ASP A 257 27.92 1.84 -0.11
N GLN A 258 29.16 1.84 -0.59
CA GLN A 258 29.40 1.77 -2.04
C GLN A 258 29.25 0.33 -2.57
N PHE A 259 28.69 0.20 -3.78
CA PHE A 259 28.71 -1.06 -4.51
C PHE A 259 29.97 -1.19 -5.34
N LYS A 260 30.59 -2.37 -5.28
CA LYS A 260 31.51 -2.80 -6.33
C LYS A 260 30.76 -3.75 -7.24
N MET A 261 30.97 -3.63 -8.56
CA MET A 261 30.37 -4.55 -9.53
C MET A 261 30.72 -6.01 -9.22
N SER A 262 31.91 -6.25 -8.65
CA SER A 262 32.35 -7.56 -8.16
C SER A 262 31.44 -8.17 -7.10
N ASP A 263 30.70 -7.35 -6.35
CA ASP A 263 29.84 -7.82 -5.27
C ASP A 263 28.56 -8.49 -5.80
N LEU A 264 28.21 -8.25 -7.08
CA LEU A 264 27.07 -8.90 -7.75
C LEU A 264 27.40 -10.30 -8.28
N LEU A 265 28.69 -10.65 -8.35
CA LEU A 265 29.18 -11.93 -8.88
C LEU A 265 29.45 -12.96 -7.77
N ARG A 266 29.08 -12.65 -6.53
CA ARG A 266 29.24 -13.48 -5.32
C ARG A 266 27.91 -13.79 -4.66
#